data_AF-A0A3B0CUU7-F1
#
_entry.id   AF-A0A3B0CUU7-F1
#
_cell.length_a   1.000
_cell.length_b   1.000
_cell.length_c   1.000
_cell.angle_alpha   90.00
_cell.angle_beta   90.00
_cell.angle_gamma   90.00
#
_symmetry.space_group_name_H-M   'P 1'
#
loop_
_entity.id
_entity.type
_entity.pdbx_description
1 polymer ?
#
loop_
_entity_poly.entity_id
_entity_poly.type
_entity_poly.pdbx_seq_one_letter_code
_entity_poly.pdbx_strand_id
1 'polypeptide(L)'
;MSKKIAERFQTAVPYGTLTVNLSGSFLLGLMIGSGRGTDFLLFAGTGFMGAYTTFSTFKLESVTLAGQSQFGKFAGYMGVTYLLGLVLAYTGYCLGRLL
;
A
#
# COMPACT_ATOMS: atom_id res chain seq x y z
N MET A 1 -5.71 -8.49 -23.69
CA MET A 1 -6.18 -7.51 -22.71
C MET A 1 -6.02 -6.12 -23.33
N SER A 2 -7.13 -5.40 -23.55
CA SER A 2 -7.20 -4.25 -24.48
C SER A 2 -6.31 -3.08 -24.03
N LYS A 3 -5.47 -2.54 -24.93
CA LYS A 3 -4.59 -1.37 -24.71
C LYS A 3 -5.31 -0.18 -24.03
N LYS A 4 -6.62 -0.05 -24.27
CA LYS A 4 -7.48 0.99 -23.69
C LYS A 4 -7.62 0.95 -22.16
N ILE A 5 -7.47 -0.21 -21.52
CA ILE A 5 -7.53 -0.29 -20.04
C ILE A 5 -6.23 0.23 -19.44
N ALA A 6 -5.09 -0.07 -20.06
CA ALA A 6 -3.77 0.40 -19.62
C ALA A 6 -3.59 1.92 -19.84
N GLU A 7 -4.17 2.47 -20.90
CA GLU A 7 -4.10 3.92 -21.20
C GLU A 7 -4.80 4.79 -20.14
N ARG A 8 -5.81 4.27 -19.44
CA ARG A 8 -6.48 5.01 -18.36
C ARG A 8 -5.65 5.15 -17.08
N PHE A 9 -4.56 4.38 -16.94
CA PHE A 9 -3.65 4.43 -15.80
C PHE A 9 -2.36 5.23 -16.08
N GLN A 10 -2.31 6.03 -17.16
CA GLN A 10 -1.17 6.88 -17.52
C GLN A 10 -1.02 8.11 -16.62
N THR A 11 -0.96 7.93 -15.30
CA THR A 11 -0.40 8.96 -14.42
C THR A 11 1.11 8.76 -14.33
N ALA A 12 1.85 9.88 -14.36
CA ALA A 12 3.30 9.88 -14.29
C ALA A 12 3.86 9.23 -13.00
N VAL A 13 3.05 9.15 -11.94
CA VAL A 13 3.27 8.40 -10.69
C VAL A 13 1.88 8.04 -10.11
N PRO A 14 1.60 6.78 -9.74
CA PRO A 14 0.29 6.34 -9.25
C PRO A 14 0.07 6.69 -7.76
N TYR A 15 -0.22 7.96 -7.49
CA TYR A 15 -0.41 8.47 -6.12
C TYR A 15 -1.59 7.85 -5.37
N GLY A 16 -2.65 7.41 -6.07
CA GLY A 16 -3.79 6.75 -5.45
C GLY A 16 -3.40 5.45 -4.76
N THR A 17 -2.75 4.55 -5.51
CA THR A 17 -2.23 3.27 -5.00
C THR A 17 -1.19 3.48 -3.91
N LEU A 18 -0.31 4.48 -4.05
CA LEU A 18 0.65 4.83 -3.01
C LEU A 18 -0.05 5.22 -1.71
N THR A 19 -1.04 6.12 -1.81
CA THR A 19 -1.74 6.67 -0.64
C THR A 19 -2.43 5.57 0.15
N VAL A 20 -3.24 4.73 -0.51
CA VAL A 20 -3.99 3.67 0.17
C VAL A 20 -3.08 2.59 0.79
N ASN A 21 -1.97 2.25 0.12
CA ASN A 21 -1.03 1.27 0.67
C ASN A 21 -0.26 1.83 1.88
N LEU A 22 0.16 3.10 1.84
CA LEU A 22 0.88 3.73 2.95
C LEU A 22 -0.03 3.98 4.15
N SER A 23 -1.21 4.58 3.94
CA SER A 23 -2.19 4.79 5.02
C SER A 23 -2.68 3.45 5.57
N GLY A 24 -2.91 2.45 4.72
CA GLY A 24 -3.30 1.10 5.14
C GLY A 24 -2.21 0.42 5.99
N SER A 25 -0.94 0.60 5.64
CA SER A 25 0.18 0.09 6.45
C SER A 25 0.18 0.69 7.85
N PHE A 26 0.03 2.01 7.97
CA PHE A 26 -0.09 2.70 9.26
C PHE A 26 -1.29 2.20 10.08
N LEU A 27 -2.47 2.16 9.46
CA LEU A 27 -3.71 1.76 10.13
C LEU A 27 -3.68 0.30 10.59
N LEU A 28 -3.16 -0.61 9.77
CA LEU A 28 -3.00 -2.01 10.15
C LEU A 28 -2.04 -2.14 11.34
N GLY A 29 -0.91 -1.42 11.32
CA GLY A 29 0.00 -1.34 12.45
C GLY A 29 -0.72 -0.88 13.72
N LEU A 30 -1.48 0.21 13.64
CA LEU A 30 -2.26 0.76 14.76
C LEU A 30 -3.28 -0.24 15.32
N MET A 31 -3.99 -0.94 14.46
CA MET A 31 -4.94 -1.99 14.86
C MET A 31 -4.24 -3.12 15.61
N ILE A 32 -3.12 -3.62 15.09
CA ILE A 32 -2.33 -4.67 15.74
C ILE A 32 -1.77 -4.17 17.09
N GLY A 33 -1.26 -2.94 17.13
CA GLY A 33 -0.69 -2.33 18.34
C GLY A 33 -1.70 -2.16 19.47
N SER A 34 -2.97 -1.87 19.14
CA SER A 34 -4.06 -1.66 20.11
C SER A 34 -4.46 -2.89 20.92
N GLY A 35 -3.89 -4.07 20.63
CA GLY A 35 -4.15 -5.29 21.40
C GLY A 35 -5.60 -5.79 21.33
N ARG A 36 -6.40 -5.31 20.38
CA ARG A 36 -7.78 -5.77 20.18
C ARG A 36 -7.81 -7.26 19.82
N GLY A 37 -8.91 -7.91 20.20
CA GLY A 37 -9.09 -9.35 20.03
C GLY A 37 -9.05 -9.83 18.57
N THR A 38 -8.86 -11.13 18.40
CA THR A 38 -8.67 -11.80 17.11
C THR A 38 -9.80 -11.52 16.11
N ASP A 39 -11.05 -11.50 16.54
CA ASP A 39 -12.20 -11.26 15.65
C ASP A 39 -12.16 -9.86 15.03
N PHE A 40 -11.74 -8.86 15.80
CA PHE A 40 -11.55 -7.51 15.29
C PHE A 40 -10.43 -7.47 14.25
N LEU A 41 -9.31 -8.16 14.50
CA LEU A 41 -8.19 -8.21 13.55
C LEU A 41 -8.54 -8.98 12.27
N LEU A 42 -9.34 -10.05 12.36
CA LEU A 42 -9.84 -10.77 11.18
C LEU A 42 -10.76 -9.88 10.34
N PHE A 43 -11.70 -9.18 10.96
CA PHE A 43 -12.63 -8.31 10.24
C PHE A 43 -11.94 -7.05 9.69
N ALA A 44 -11.28 -6.27 10.55
CA ALA A 44 -10.73 -4.97 10.20
C ALA A 44 -9.34 -5.07 9.55
N GLY A 45 -8.48 -5.94 10.06
CA GLY A 45 -7.14 -6.16 9.51
C GLY A 45 -7.19 -6.99 8.24
N THR A 46 -7.61 -8.26 8.32
CA THR A 46 -7.60 -9.14 7.15
C THR A 46 -8.67 -8.74 6.11
N GLY A 47 -9.90 -8.49 6.55
CA GLY A 47 -11.00 -8.12 5.65
C GLY A 47 -10.87 -6.71 5.09
N PHE A 48 -11.05 -5.70 5.95
CA PHE A 48 -11.14 -4.31 5.51
C PHE A 48 -9.79 -3.75 4.98
N MET A 49 -8.67 -3.92 5.69
CA MET A 49 -7.37 -3.48 5.15
C MET A 49 -6.97 -4.27 3.91
N GLY A 50 -7.35 -5.55 3.81
CA GLY A 50 -7.15 -6.37 2.61
C GLY A 50 -7.91 -5.85 1.38
N ALA A 51 -9.12 -5.30 1.57
CA ALA A 51 -9.89 -4.66 0.50
C ALA A 51 -9.45 -3.21 0.21
N TYR A 52 -8.91 -2.51 1.21
CA TYR A 52 -8.48 -1.12 1.10
C TYR A 52 -7.11 -0.97 0.42
N THR A 53 -6.17 -1.86 0.73
CA THR A 53 -4.82 -1.88 0.14
C THR A 53 -4.79 -2.75 -1.12
N THR A 54 -3.78 -2.58 -1.97
CA THR A 54 -3.65 -3.38 -3.19
C THR A 54 -2.20 -3.62 -3.59
N PHE A 55 -1.78 -4.88 -3.48
CA PHE A 55 -0.47 -5.33 -3.95
C PHE A 55 -0.45 -5.60 -5.46
N SER A 56 -1.55 -6.11 -6.02
CA SER A 56 -1.65 -6.47 -7.44
C SER A 56 -1.57 -5.23 -8.33
N THR A 57 -2.28 -4.15 -7.97
CA THR A 57 -2.22 -2.88 -8.71
C THR A 57 -0.82 -2.28 -8.64
N PHE A 58 -0.23 -2.21 -7.43
CA PHE A 58 1.14 -1.74 -7.23
C PHE A 58 2.16 -2.48 -8.12
N LYS A 59 2.02 -3.81 -8.25
CA LYS A 59 2.89 -4.62 -9.10
C LYS A 59 2.71 -4.33 -10.59
N LEU A 60 1.47 -4.24 -11.07
CA LEU A 60 1.19 -3.91 -12.47
C LEU A 60 1.71 -2.51 -12.83
N GLU A 61 1.51 -1.53 -11.96
CA GLU A 61 2.03 -0.17 -12.13
C GLU A 61 3.57 -0.14 -12.14
N SER A 62 4.20 -0.91 -11.24
CA SER A 62 5.67 -1.02 -11.18
C SER A 62 6.23 -1.62 -12.48
N VAL A 63 5.66 -2.72 -12.97
CA VAL A 63 6.08 -3.33 -14.25
C VAL A 63 5.83 -2.39 -15.42
N THR A 64 4.75 -1.61 -15.38
CA THR A 64 4.43 -0.61 -16.40
C THR A 64 5.48 0.51 -16.43
N LEU A 65 5.87 1.05 -15.27
CA LEU A 65 6.94 2.07 -15.18
C LEU A 65 8.28 1.53 -15.68
N ALA A 66 8.63 0.29 -15.34
CA ALA A 66 9.82 -0.37 -15.85
C ALA A 66 9.77 -0.57 -17.38
N GLY A 67 8.63 -1.02 -17.92
CA GLY A 67 8.42 -1.20 -19.36
C GLY A 67 8.45 0.10 -20.16
N GLN A 68 8.12 1.23 -19.53
CA GLN A 68 8.24 2.57 -20.12
C GLN A 68 9.64 3.19 -19.95
N SER A 69 10.64 2.42 -19.51
CA SER A 69 12.01 2.89 -19.22
C SER A 69 12.08 4.01 -18.16
N GLN A 70 11.03 4.18 -17.34
CA GLN A 70 10.98 5.19 -16.28
C GLN A 70 11.61 4.65 -14.98
N PHE A 71 12.86 4.19 -15.04
CA PHE A 71 13.53 3.47 -13.95
C PHE A 71 13.63 4.25 -12.64
N GLY A 72 13.84 5.58 -12.70
CA GLY A 72 13.88 6.42 -11.49
C GLY A 72 12.55 6.44 -10.74
N LYS A 73 11.43 6.54 -11.47
CA LYS A 73 10.08 6.49 -10.88
C LYS A 73 9.72 5.09 -10.40
N PHE A 74 10.09 4.06 -11.16
CA PHE A 74 9.94 2.67 -10.75
C PHE A 74 10.65 2.41 -9.40
N ALA A 75 11.93 2.76 -9.30
CA ALA A 75 12.72 2.56 -8.09
C ALA A 75 12.18 3.39 -6.92
N GLY A 76 11.83 4.66 -7.16
CA GLY A 76 11.21 5.51 -6.15
C GLY A 76 9.86 4.97 -5.67
N TYR A 77 8.99 4.55 -6.58
CA TYR A 77 7.66 4.03 -6.24
C TYR A 77 7.74 2.73 -5.43
N MET A 78 8.61 1.79 -5.83
CA MET A 78 8.87 0.59 -5.04
C MET A 78 9.49 0.92 -3.68
N GLY A 79 10.52 1.75 -3.67
CA GLY A 79 11.25 2.14 -2.46
C GLY A 79 10.34 2.80 -1.43
N VAL A 80 9.55 3.79 -1.84
CA VAL A 80 8.60 4.46 -0.95
C VAL A 80 7.56 3.44 -0.45
N THR A 81 6.93 2.66 -1.33
CA THR A 81 5.90 1.70 -0.91
C THR A 81 6.41 0.70 0.13
N TYR A 82 7.60 0.12 -0.07
CA TYR A 82 8.15 -0.87 0.86
C TYR A 82 8.76 -0.24 2.12
N LEU A 83 9.65 0.75 1.96
CA LEU A 83 10.38 1.32 3.10
C LEU A 83 9.48 2.22 3.95
N LEU A 84 8.79 3.18 3.32
CA LEU A 84 7.89 4.07 4.07
C LEU A 84 6.67 3.30 4.58
N GLY A 85 6.17 2.32 3.83
CA GLY A 85 5.10 1.43 4.30
C GLY A 85 5.49 0.69 5.57
N LEU A 86 6.70 0.12 5.63
CA LEU A 86 7.19 -0.57 6.83
C LEU A 86 7.38 0.40 8.02
N VAL A 87 7.96 1.58 7.78
CA VAL A 87 8.12 2.62 8.80
C VAL A 87 6.76 3.06 9.36
N LEU A 88 5.77 3.26 8.48
CA LEU A 88 4.42 3.61 8.87
C LEU A 88 3.72 2.50 9.65
N ALA A 89 3.87 1.24 9.24
CA ALA A 89 3.32 0.10 9.98
C ALA A 89 3.92 0.01 11.38
N TYR A 90 5.24 0.16 11.51
CA TYR A 90 5.92 0.15 12.81
C TYR A 90 5.48 1.33 13.69
N THR A 91 5.41 2.53 13.10
CA THR A 91 4.96 3.74 13.82
C THR A 91 3.52 3.59 14.28
N GLY A 92 2.64 3.08 13.41
CA GLY A 92 1.25 2.76 13.75
C GLY A 92 1.18 1.76 14.89
N TYR A 93 1.97 0.68 14.84
CA TYR A 93 2.05 -0.31 15.92
C TYR A 93 2.49 0.30 17.25
N CYS A 94 3.54 1.13 17.27
CA CYS A 94 3.98 1.83 18.48
C CYS A 94 2.89 2.75 19.03
N LEU A 95 2.20 3.49 18.17
CA LEU A 95 1.12 4.39 18.58
C LEU A 95 -0.10 3.63 19.08
N GLY A 96 -0.44 2.51 18.43
CA GLY A 96 -1.52 1.62 18.83
C GLY A 96 -1.32 1.05 20.22
N ARG A 97 -0.08 0.78 20.64
CA ARG A 97 0.24 0.31 22.01
C ARG A 97 -0.01 1.36 23.10
N LEU A 98 -0.21 2.61 22.73
CA LEU A 98 -0.55 3.70 23.66
C LEU A 98 -2.08 3.88 23.81
N LEU A 99 -2.87 3.18 22.99
CA LEU A 99 -4.34 3.19 22.98
C LEU A 99 -4.90 1.96 23.69
#